data_AF-A0A0G0XH08-F1
#
_entry.id   AF-A0A0G0XH08-F1
#
_cell.length_a   1.000
_cell.length_b   1.000
_cell.length_c   1.000
_cell.angle_alpha   90.00
_cell.angle_beta   90.00
_cell.angle_gamma   90.00
#
_symmetry.space_group_name_H-M   'P 1'
#
loop_
_entity.id
_entity.type
_entity.pdbx_description
1 polymer ?
#
loop_
_entity_poly.entity_id
_entity_poly.type
_entity_poly.pdbx_seq_one_letter_code
_entity_poly.pdbx_strand_id
1 'polypeptide(L)'
;MSTPETVPARTLVFSPEGQRILDLANEEAKKLNHNYVGTEHILLGLAQLEDNEVALLLHNMGADASKIRSAIEFIVGKGDETQTTEPQQTPRAKKVLEFAHAEANKDGTDTISPVHLLSGLIGEGEGIGASVLESMGVSYYELYTGLLNLRFPEIQKTFPAVRELIAVFHDSSVDDRTKNQLAVLISSAIHIIKGNETGSL
;
A
#
# COMPACT_ATOMS: atom_id res chain seq x y z
N MET A 1 -5.56 37.04 20.68
CA MET A 1 -5.32 35.59 20.48
C MET A 1 -6.36 35.08 19.51
N SER A 2 -6.00 35.01 18.23
CA SER A 2 -6.85 34.33 17.23
C SER A 2 -6.70 32.83 17.47
N THR A 3 -7.81 32.12 17.58
CA THR A 3 -7.84 30.66 17.54
C THR A 3 -7.16 30.17 16.25
N PRO A 4 -6.39 29.07 16.27
CA PRO A 4 -5.93 28.48 15.03
C PRO A 4 -7.18 28.12 14.21
N GLU A 5 -7.30 28.69 13.01
CA GLU A 5 -8.31 28.25 12.05
C GLU A 5 -8.15 26.75 11.88
N THR A 6 -9.18 25.99 12.25
CA THR A 6 -9.27 24.58 11.91
C THR A 6 -9.40 24.52 10.40
N VAL A 7 -8.28 24.29 9.70
CA VAL A 7 -8.30 23.97 8.28
C VAL A 7 -9.32 22.83 8.10
N PRO A 8 -10.39 22.99 7.30
CA PRO A 8 -11.38 21.94 7.14
C PRO A 8 -10.67 20.68 6.64
N ALA A 9 -11.02 19.53 7.21
CA ALA A 9 -10.48 18.25 6.76
C ALA A 9 -10.71 18.12 5.25
N ARG A 10 -9.60 17.99 4.50
CA ARG A 10 -9.63 17.89 3.05
C ARG A 10 -10.40 16.63 2.65
N THR A 11 -11.45 16.78 1.85
CA THR A 11 -12.17 15.65 1.28
C THR A 11 -11.32 15.04 0.17
N LEU A 12 -10.71 13.89 0.43
CA LEU A 12 -9.94 13.17 -0.58
C LEU A 12 -10.85 12.34 -1.47
N VAL A 13 -10.51 12.26 -2.75
CA VAL A 13 -11.13 11.37 -3.73
C VAL A 13 -10.11 10.38 -4.27
N PHE A 14 -10.53 9.24 -4.81
CA PHE A 14 -9.59 8.37 -5.51
C PHE A 14 -9.14 9.01 -6.83
N SER A 15 -7.86 8.87 -7.17
CA SER A 15 -7.40 9.18 -8.54
C SER A 15 -8.07 8.21 -9.54
N PRO A 16 -8.06 8.49 -10.85
CA PRO A 16 -8.60 7.56 -11.84
C PRO A 16 -7.98 6.15 -11.72
N GLU A 17 -6.67 6.07 -11.51
CA GLU A 17 -5.96 4.81 -11.26
C GLU A 17 -6.34 4.18 -9.91
N GLY A 18 -6.46 4.99 -8.86
CA GLY A 18 -6.88 4.52 -7.53
C GLY A 18 -8.27 3.91 -7.56
N GLN A 19 -9.21 4.55 -8.26
CA GLN A 19 -10.56 4.03 -8.46
C GLN A 19 -10.51 2.75 -9.30
N ARG A 20 -9.71 2.73 -10.38
CA ARG A 20 -9.55 1.54 -11.22
C ARG A 20 -9.02 0.33 -10.45
N ILE A 21 -8.10 0.52 -9.50
CA ILE A 21 -7.63 -0.57 -8.61
C ILE A 21 -8.76 -1.14 -7.77
N LEU A 22 -9.66 -0.31 -7.24
CA LEU A 22 -10.82 -0.78 -6.48
C LEU A 22 -11.80 -1.53 -7.36
N ASP A 23 -12.01 -1.07 -8.60
CA ASP A 23 -12.85 -1.76 -9.57
C ASP A 23 -12.25 -3.13 -9.92
N LEU A 24 -10.95 -3.20 -10.18
CA LEU A 24 -10.22 -4.45 -10.41
C LEU A 24 -10.31 -5.40 -9.20
N ALA A 25 -10.17 -4.89 -7.98
CA ALA A 25 -10.33 -5.70 -6.76
C ALA A 25 -11.73 -6.32 -6.66
N ASN A 26 -12.78 -5.56 -7.00
CA ASN A 26 -14.15 -6.08 -7.06
C ASN A 26 -14.33 -7.11 -8.18
N GLU A 27 -13.79 -6.85 -9.37
CA GLU A 27 -13.82 -7.78 -10.51
C GLU A 27 -13.15 -9.11 -10.15
N GLU A 28 -11.99 -9.08 -9.47
CA GLU A 28 -11.26 -10.29 -9.09
C GLU A 28 -11.94 -11.05 -7.95
N ALA A 29 -12.52 -10.36 -6.96
CA ALA A 29 -13.37 -11.01 -5.96
C ALA A 29 -14.51 -11.80 -6.64
N LYS A 30 -15.18 -11.21 -7.63
CA LYS A 30 -16.22 -11.88 -8.42
C LYS A 30 -15.68 -13.06 -9.22
N LYS A 31 -14.54 -12.91 -9.90
CA LYS A 31 -13.91 -14.01 -10.67
C LYS A 31 -13.49 -15.20 -9.80
N LEU A 32 -13.16 -14.94 -8.54
CA LEU A 32 -12.83 -15.97 -7.54
C LEU A 32 -14.07 -16.48 -6.78
N ASN A 33 -15.27 -16.00 -7.12
CA ASN A 33 -16.53 -16.27 -6.43
C ASN A 33 -16.51 -15.91 -4.94
N HIS A 34 -15.71 -14.92 -4.56
CA HIS A 34 -15.68 -14.38 -3.20
C HIS A 34 -16.76 -13.30 -3.07
N ASN A 35 -17.62 -13.44 -2.06
CA ASN A 35 -18.67 -12.45 -1.74
C ASN A 35 -18.15 -11.26 -0.92
N TYR A 36 -16.83 -11.08 -0.87
CA TYR A 36 -16.17 -10.02 -0.13
C TYR A 36 -14.95 -9.49 -0.87
N VAL A 37 -14.57 -8.25 -0.59
CA VAL A 37 -13.30 -7.65 -0.99
C VAL A 37 -12.37 -7.61 0.21
N GLY A 38 -11.35 -8.46 0.21
CA GLY A 38 -10.29 -8.47 1.20
C GLY A 38 -9.03 -7.73 0.75
N THR A 39 -8.02 -7.75 1.62
CA THR A 39 -6.69 -7.18 1.39
C THR A 39 -5.99 -7.75 0.15
N GLU A 40 -6.23 -9.02 -0.14
CA GLU A 40 -5.70 -9.79 -1.24
C GLU A 40 -6.28 -9.38 -2.59
N HIS A 41 -7.56 -9.00 -2.63
CA HIS A 41 -8.16 -8.45 -3.84
C HIS A 41 -7.65 -7.04 -4.13
N ILE A 42 -7.39 -6.22 -3.10
CA ILE A 42 -6.75 -4.91 -3.27
C ILE A 42 -5.33 -5.08 -3.80
N LEU A 43 -4.55 -6.01 -3.21
CA LEU A 43 -3.21 -6.36 -3.70
C LEU A 43 -3.24 -6.81 -5.17
N LEU A 44 -4.17 -7.69 -5.53
CA LEU A 44 -4.30 -8.16 -6.90
C LEU A 44 -4.71 -7.03 -7.86
N GLY A 45 -5.61 -6.13 -7.43
CA GLY A 45 -5.96 -4.93 -8.20
C GLY A 45 -4.77 -3.99 -8.42
N LEU A 46 -3.90 -3.82 -7.43
CA LEU A 46 -2.64 -3.07 -7.55
C LEU A 46 -1.71 -3.71 -8.58
N ALA A 47 -1.54 -5.02 -8.52
CA ALA A 47 -0.65 -5.75 -9.43
C ALA A 47 -1.18 -5.85 -10.87
N GLN A 48 -2.49 -5.70 -11.06
CA GLN A 48 -3.16 -5.80 -12.35
C GLN A 48 -3.33 -4.46 -13.07
N LEU A 49 -3.10 -3.34 -12.38
CA LEU A 49 -3.17 -2.02 -13.00
C LEU A 49 -2.08 -1.90 -14.08
N GLU A 50 -2.51 -1.66 -15.32
CA GLU A 50 -1.61 -1.49 -16.46
C GLU A 50 -0.84 -0.16 -16.38
N ASP A 51 0.38 -0.15 -16.94
CA ASP A 51 1.23 1.04 -17.06
C ASP A 51 1.46 1.83 -15.76
N ASN A 52 1.52 1.13 -14.62
CA ASN A 52 1.69 1.75 -13.31
C ASN A 52 2.97 1.31 -12.57
N GLU A 53 3.65 2.27 -11.94
CA GLU A 53 4.91 2.04 -11.22
C GLU A 53 4.77 1.10 -10.02
N VAL A 54 3.60 1.05 -9.37
CA VAL A 54 3.34 0.12 -8.26
C VAL A 54 3.20 -1.31 -8.77
N ALA A 55 2.50 -1.52 -9.89
CA ALA A 55 2.41 -2.83 -10.52
C ALA A 55 3.80 -3.32 -10.98
N LEU A 56 4.61 -2.42 -11.55
CA LEU A 56 6.00 -2.70 -11.92
C LEU A 56 6.87 -3.04 -10.70
N LEU A 57 6.71 -2.32 -9.59
CA LEU A 57 7.42 -2.60 -8.34
C LEU A 57 7.12 -4.02 -7.83
N LEU A 58 5.83 -4.38 -7.76
CA LEU A 58 5.39 -5.72 -7.36
C LEU A 58 5.91 -6.80 -8.31
N HIS A 59 5.84 -6.55 -9.62
CA HIS A 59 6.39 -7.44 -10.65
C HIS A 59 7.89 -7.69 -10.46
N ASN A 60 8.68 -6.64 -10.22
CA ASN A 60 10.12 -6.74 -9.99
C ASN A 60 10.48 -7.50 -8.71
N MET A 61 9.58 -7.54 -7.73
CA MET A 61 9.69 -8.36 -6.52
C MET A 61 9.19 -9.80 -6.73
N GLY A 62 8.81 -10.17 -7.95
CA GLY A 62 8.28 -11.49 -8.27
C GLY A 62 6.80 -11.69 -7.95
N ALA A 63 6.11 -10.64 -7.49
CA ALA A 63 4.69 -10.62 -7.14
C ALA A 63 3.81 -10.05 -8.28
N ASP A 64 3.85 -10.69 -9.45
CA ASP A 64 2.95 -10.33 -10.56
C ASP A 64 1.51 -10.82 -10.34
N ALA A 65 0.55 -10.19 -11.02
CA ALA A 65 -0.88 -10.47 -10.85
C ALA A 65 -1.26 -11.94 -11.07
N SER A 66 -0.59 -12.64 -11.99
CA SER A 66 -0.88 -14.06 -12.25
C SER A 66 -0.52 -14.91 -11.04
N LYS A 67 0.69 -14.73 -10.52
CA LYS A 67 1.16 -15.47 -9.35
C LYS A 67 0.40 -15.10 -8.08
N ILE A 68 0.07 -13.81 -7.88
CA ILE A 68 -0.77 -13.36 -6.76
C ILE A 68 -2.12 -14.08 -6.81
N ARG A 69 -2.78 -14.11 -7.98
CA ARG A 69 -4.05 -14.82 -8.15
C ARG A 69 -3.91 -16.31 -7.81
N SER A 70 -2.88 -16.98 -8.31
CA SER A 70 -2.64 -18.39 -7.98
C SER A 70 -2.41 -18.63 -6.49
N ALA A 71 -1.68 -17.73 -5.80
CA ALA A 71 -1.47 -17.81 -4.36
C ALA A 71 -2.77 -17.61 -3.58
N ILE A 72 -3.63 -16.67 -4.00
CA ILE A 72 -4.95 -16.46 -3.40
C ILE A 72 -5.82 -17.71 -3.56
N GLU A 73 -5.90 -18.27 -4.78
CA GLU A 73 -6.63 -19.51 -5.04
C GLU A 73 -6.12 -20.68 -4.20
N PHE A 74 -4.81 -20.75 -3.95
CA PHE A 74 -4.21 -21.79 -3.13
C PHE A 74 -4.53 -21.62 -1.63
N ILE A 75 -4.46 -20.38 -1.10
CA ILE A 75 -4.63 -20.09 0.33
C ILE A 75 -6.10 -20.12 0.74
N VAL A 76 -6.98 -19.52 -0.08
CA VAL A 76 -8.39 -19.28 0.25
C VAL A 76 -9.34 -20.21 -0.51
N GLY A 77 -8.90 -20.71 -1.67
CA GLY A 77 -9.77 -21.45 -2.59
C GLY A 77 -10.55 -20.54 -3.53
N LYS A 78 -11.51 -21.14 -4.26
CA LYS A 78 -12.58 -20.41 -4.95
C LYS A 78 -13.86 -20.55 -4.14
N GLY A 79 -14.65 -19.48 -4.09
CA GLY A 79 -15.97 -19.52 -3.47
C GLY A 79 -17.03 -20.26 -4.32
N ASP A 80 -18.25 -20.25 -3.83
CA ASP A 80 -19.40 -20.90 -4.47
C ASP A 80 -19.91 -20.06 -5.66
N GLU A 81 -19.93 -20.65 -6.86
CA GLU A 81 -20.39 -20.04 -8.11
C GLU A 81 -21.84 -19.54 -8.07
N THR A 82 -22.64 -20.00 -7.12
CA THR A 82 -24.05 -19.60 -6.99
C THR A 82 -24.25 -18.24 -6.31
N GLN A 83 -23.17 -17.63 -5.79
CA GLN A 83 -23.25 -16.34 -5.11
C GLN A 83 -23.21 -15.16 -6.10
N THR A 84 -24.34 -14.48 -6.27
CA THR A 84 -24.51 -13.35 -7.20
C THR A 84 -24.53 -11.98 -6.52
N THR A 85 -24.20 -11.90 -5.23
CA THR A 85 -24.23 -10.65 -4.48
C THR A 85 -23.01 -9.78 -4.78
N GLU A 86 -23.19 -8.46 -4.82
CA GLU A 86 -22.07 -7.52 -4.89
C GLU A 86 -21.13 -7.72 -3.68
N PRO A 87 -19.82 -7.93 -3.90
CA PRO A 87 -18.87 -8.13 -2.83
C PRO A 87 -18.81 -6.94 -1.89
N GLN A 88 -18.81 -7.20 -0.58
CA GLN A 88 -18.64 -6.15 0.43
C GLN A 88 -17.19 -6.12 0.93
N GLN A 89 -16.69 -4.91 1.21
CA GLN A 89 -15.36 -4.75 1.79
C GLN A 89 -15.30 -5.34 3.21
N THR A 90 -14.30 -6.18 3.45
CA THR A 90 -13.98 -6.70 4.78
C THR A 90 -13.51 -5.59 5.72
N PRO A 91 -13.58 -5.77 7.05
CA PRO A 91 -13.04 -4.79 8.01
C PRO A 91 -11.57 -4.43 7.76
N ARG A 92 -10.72 -5.41 7.40
CA ARG A 92 -9.31 -5.18 7.07
C ARG A 92 -9.13 -4.40 5.76
N ALA A 93 -9.92 -4.72 4.73
CA ALA A 93 -9.91 -3.94 3.49
C ALA A 93 -10.31 -2.48 3.73
N LYS A 94 -11.32 -2.22 4.58
CA LYS A 94 -11.66 -0.85 4.99
C LYS A 94 -10.50 -0.17 5.70
N LYS A 95 -9.77 -0.92 6.55
CA LYS A 95 -8.61 -0.40 7.27
C LYS A 95 -7.45 -0.02 6.33
N VAL A 96 -7.21 -0.81 5.28
CA VAL A 96 -6.29 -0.46 4.18
C VAL A 96 -6.67 0.89 3.57
N LEU A 97 -7.96 1.12 3.28
CA LEU A 97 -8.42 2.39 2.70
C LEU A 97 -8.31 3.57 3.68
N GLU A 98 -8.57 3.35 4.96
CA GLU A 98 -8.33 4.35 6.01
C GLU A 98 -6.85 4.77 6.07
N PHE A 99 -5.93 3.80 6.02
CA PHE A 99 -4.49 4.09 6.00
C PHE A 99 -4.06 4.78 4.71
N ALA A 100 -4.59 4.38 3.55
CA ALA A 100 -4.34 5.04 2.27
C ALA A 100 -4.80 6.51 2.29
N HIS A 101 -5.99 6.77 2.84
CA HIS A 101 -6.52 8.12 3.02
C HIS A 101 -5.63 8.94 3.97
N ALA A 102 -5.24 8.37 5.12
CA ALA A 102 -4.36 9.04 6.06
C ALA A 102 -3.02 9.40 5.42
N GLU A 103 -2.47 8.53 4.58
CA GLU A 103 -1.19 8.77 3.90
C GLU A 103 -1.30 9.87 2.84
N ALA A 104 -2.35 9.85 2.00
CA ALA A 104 -2.60 10.91 1.03
C ALA A 104 -2.79 12.28 1.71
N ASN A 105 -3.48 12.30 2.86
CA ASN A 105 -3.63 13.51 3.65
C ASN A 105 -2.29 14.03 4.20
N LYS A 106 -1.38 13.13 4.65
CA LYS A 106 -0.03 13.52 5.08
C LYS A 106 0.83 14.03 3.92
N ASP A 107 0.67 13.46 2.73
CA ASP A 107 1.34 13.93 1.52
C ASP A 107 0.79 15.28 1.03
N GLY A 108 -0.35 15.72 1.56
CA GLY A 108 -0.99 16.97 1.18
C GLY A 108 -1.61 16.91 -0.22
N THR A 109 -1.90 15.72 -0.75
CA THR A 109 -2.61 15.55 -2.02
C THR A 109 -4.12 15.70 -1.83
N ASP A 110 -4.85 15.97 -2.91
CA ASP A 110 -6.33 15.90 -2.95
C ASP A 110 -6.83 14.51 -3.39
N THR A 111 -5.91 13.60 -3.74
CA THR A 111 -6.23 12.30 -4.32
C THR A 111 -5.53 11.12 -3.64
N ILE A 112 -6.26 10.01 -3.51
CA ILE A 112 -5.73 8.70 -3.10
C ILE A 112 -5.34 7.96 -4.37
N SER A 113 -4.04 7.70 -4.52
CA SER A 113 -3.43 7.11 -5.72
C SER A 113 -2.86 5.71 -5.42
N PRO A 114 -2.35 4.96 -6.43
CA PRO A 114 -1.82 3.62 -6.25
C PRO A 114 -0.77 3.50 -5.14
N VAL A 115 0.13 4.48 -5.01
CA VAL A 115 1.15 4.50 -3.95
C VAL A 115 0.54 4.61 -2.55
N HIS A 116 -0.57 5.32 -2.41
CA HIS A 116 -1.29 5.43 -1.13
C HIS A 116 -2.03 4.14 -0.79
N LEU A 117 -2.61 3.48 -1.79
CA LEU A 117 -3.24 2.17 -1.61
C LEU A 117 -2.22 1.10 -1.19
N LEU A 118 -1.03 1.08 -1.81
CA LEU A 118 0.05 0.19 -1.37
C LEU A 118 0.56 0.55 0.03
N SER A 119 0.74 1.84 0.35
CA SER A 119 1.03 2.30 1.73
C SER A 119 -0.02 1.78 2.71
N GLY A 120 -1.30 1.82 2.33
CA GLY A 120 -2.40 1.34 3.16
C GLY A 120 -2.35 -0.16 3.41
N LEU A 121 -1.98 -0.94 2.38
CA LEU A 121 -1.80 -2.40 2.50
C LEU A 121 -0.62 -2.76 3.43
N ILE A 122 0.50 -2.03 3.31
CA ILE A 122 1.65 -2.17 4.21
C ILE A 122 1.28 -1.75 5.63
N GLY A 123 0.51 -0.68 5.78
CA GLY A 123 0.07 -0.16 7.08
C GLY A 123 -0.89 -1.09 7.83
N GLU A 124 -1.76 -1.81 7.11
CA GLU A 124 -2.59 -2.88 7.69
C GLU A 124 -1.73 -4.06 8.15
N GLY A 125 -0.70 -4.42 7.37
CA GLY A 125 0.35 -5.36 7.80
C GLY A 125 -0.10 -6.80 8.06
N GLU A 126 -1.39 -7.10 7.88
CA GLU A 126 -2.02 -8.36 8.24
C GLU A 126 -3.09 -8.75 7.20
N GLY A 127 -3.58 -9.98 7.29
CA GLY A 127 -4.62 -10.52 6.40
C GLY A 127 -4.07 -11.37 5.26
N ILE A 128 -4.94 -11.73 4.31
CA ILE A 128 -4.55 -12.62 3.22
C ILE A 128 -3.59 -11.94 2.25
N GLY A 129 -3.72 -10.63 2.02
CA GLY A 129 -2.78 -9.87 1.18
C GLY A 129 -1.35 -9.93 1.75
N ALA A 130 -1.22 -9.82 3.07
CA ALA A 130 0.05 -10.01 3.78
C ALA A 130 0.60 -11.42 3.57
N SER A 131 -0.25 -12.44 3.80
CA SER A 131 0.11 -13.85 3.71
C SER A 131 0.53 -14.23 2.28
N VAL A 132 -0.13 -13.66 1.27
CA VAL A 132 0.22 -13.85 -0.15
C VAL A 132 1.62 -13.28 -0.43
N LEU A 133 1.90 -12.04 -0.04
CA LEU A 133 3.22 -11.43 -0.22
C LEU A 133 4.32 -12.25 0.50
N GLU A 134 4.06 -12.67 1.74
CA GLU A 134 4.97 -13.50 2.52
C GLU A 134 5.24 -14.85 1.84
N SER A 135 4.22 -15.50 1.30
CA SER A 135 4.37 -16.77 0.56
C SER A 135 5.22 -16.63 -0.71
N MET A 136 5.35 -15.40 -1.23
CA MET A 136 6.18 -15.06 -2.39
C MET A 136 7.58 -14.59 -2.00
N GLY A 137 7.89 -14.55 -0.69
CA GLY A 137 9.16 -14.04 -0.17
C GLY A 137 9.28 -12.53 -0.22
N VAL A 138 8.17 -11.80 -0.43
CA VAL A 138 8.16 -10.34 -0.46
C VAL A 138 7.91 -9.80 0.94
N SER A 139 8.92 -9.15 1.51
CA SER A 139 8.79 -8.51 2.81
C SER A 139 8.12 -7.13 2.71
N TYR A 140 7.42 -6.72 3.77
CA TYR A 140 6.88 -5.36 3.84
C TYR A 140 7.94 -4.28 3.79
N TYR A 141 9.15 -4.59 4.26
CA TYR A 141 10.29 -3.72 4.15
C TYR A 141 10.67 -3.45 2.67
N GLU A 142 10.76 -4.48 1.83
CA GLU A 142 11.11 -4.32 0.41
C GLU A 142 10.06 -3.45 -0.28
N LEU A 143 8.77 -3.74 -0.03
CA LEU A 143 7.66 -2.94 -0.54
C LEU A 143 7.75 -1.48 -0.09
N TYR A 144 8.01 -1.26 1.19
CA TYR A 144 8.12 0.07 1.76
C TYR A 144 9.30 0.87 1.16
N THR A 145 10.45 0.22 1.00
CA THR A 145 11.63 0.84 0.37
C THR A 145 11.37 1.16 -1.11
N GLY A 146 10.74 0.24 -1.83
CA GLY A 146 10.27 0.48 -3.19
C GLY A 146 9.35 1.70 -3.26
N LEU A 147 8.40 1.80 -2.34
CA LEU A 147 7.45 2.89 -2.28
C LEU A 147 8.11 4.25 -1.96
N LEU A 148 9.11 4.26 -1.09
CA LEU A 148 9.92 5.44 -0.83
C LEU A 148 10.70 5.90 -2.07
N ASN A 149 11.22 4.97 -2.87
CA ASN A 149 11.88 5.30 -4.14
C ASN A 149 10.91 6.01 -5.10
N LEU A 150 9.68 5.50 -5.22
CA LEU A 150 8.65 6.08 -6.07
C LEU A 150 8.20 7.47 -5.58
N ARG A 151 7.95 7.61 -4.27
CA ARG A 151 7.39 8.84 -3.69
C ARG A 151 8.41 9.95 -3.47
N PHE A 152 9.66 9.59 -3.18
CA PHE A 152 10.69 10.54 -2.73
C PHE A 152 12.07 10.25 -3.35
N PRO A 153 12.20 10.26 -4.69
CA PRO A 153 13.46 9.93 -5.36
C PRO A 153 14.62 10.84 -4.96
N GLU A 154 14.34 12.11 -4.63
CA GLU A 154 15.37 13.08 -4.23
C GLU A 154 15.84 12.90 -2.78
N ILE A 155 14.99 12.45 -1.86
CA ILE A 155 15.36 12.28 -0.44
C ILE A 155 16.49 11.28 -0.29
N GLN A 156 16.49 10.21 -1.10
CA GLN A 156 17.56 9.23 -1.06
C GLN A 156 18.89 9.74 -1.63
N LYS A 157 18.86 10.73 -2.52
CA LYS A 157 20.06 11.41 -3.00
C LYS A 157 20.59 12.38 -1.95
N THR A 158 19.69 13.11 -1.30
CA THR A 158 20.01 14.14 -0.30
C THR A 158 20.53 13.56 1.01
N PHE A 159 20.01 12.40 1.45
CA PHE A 159 20.39 11.77 2.70
C PHE A 159 20.94 10.36 2.48
N PRO A 160 22.26 10.21 2.19
CA PRO A 160 22.90 8.90 2.06
C PRO A 160 22.71 7.99 3.29
N ALA A 161 22.55 8.58 4.48
CA ALA A 161 22.21 7.86 5.71
C ALA A 161 20.86 7.12 5.64
N VAL A 162 19.92 7.54 4.79
CA VAL A 162 18.68 6.79 4.52
C VAL A 162 19.02 5.47 3.80
N ARG A 163 20.03 5.46 2.92
CA ARG A 163 20.53 4.21 2.31
C ARG A 163 21.23 3.31 3.33
N GLU A 164 21.95 3.89 4.29
CA GLU A 164 22.56 3.13 5.39
C GLU A 164 21.51 2.59 6.36
N LEU A 165 20.45 3.35 6.65
CA LEU A 165 19.30 2.83 7.39
C LEU A 165 18.63 1.69 6.61
N ILE A 166 18.45 1.83 5.30
CA ILE A 166 17.99 0.76 4.37
C ILE A 166 18.94 -0.46 4.42
N ALA A 167 20.24 -0.28 4.67
CA ALA A 167 21.18 -1.40 4.81
C ALA A 167 20.93 -2.24 6.08
N VAL A 168 20.46 -1.63 7.18
CA VAL A 168 20.04 -2.36 8.42
C VAL A 168 18.96 -3.40 8.12
N PHE A 169 18.13 -3.16 7.11
CA PHE A 169 17.06 -4.08 6.77
C PHE A 169 17.52 -5.27 5.89
N HIS A 170 18.70 -5.18 5.27
CA HIS A 170 19.33 -6.31 4.61
C HIS A 170 20.11 -7.20 5.59
N ASP A 171 20.22 -6.77 6.85
CA ASP A 171 20.82 -7.58 7.92
C ASP A 171 19.83 -8.68 8.34
N SER A 172 20.22 -9.94 8.12
CA SER A 172 19.45 -11.11 8.52
C SER A 172 19.38 -11.32 10.03
N SER A 173 20.22 -10.63 10.81
CA SER A 173 20.17 -10.65 12.28
C SER A 173 19.06 -9.77 12.86
N VAL A 174 18.48 -8.88 12.06
CA VAL A 174 17.35 -8.04 12.42
C VAL A 174 16.05 -8.73 12.00
N ASP A 175 15.11 -8.87 12.93
CA ASP A 175 13.81 -9.49 12.65
C ASP A 175 12.87 -8.55 11.85
N ASP A 176 11.90 -9.15 11.15
CA ASP A 176 10.98 -8.42 10.26
C ASP A 176 10.08 -7.43 11.00
N ARG A 177 9.76 -7.67 12.27
CA ARG A 177 8.98 -6.72 13.07
C ARG A 177 9.80 -5.46 13.34
N THR A 178 11.06 -5.60 13.72
CA THR A 178 11.99 -4.48 13.92
C THR A 178 12.20 -3.69 12.62
N LYS A 179 12.37 -4.41 11.49
CA LYS A 179 12.40 -3.81 10.15
C LYS A 179 11.14 -3.00 9.88
N ASN A 180 9.95 -3.58 10.04
CA ASN A 180 8.70 -2.86 9.79
C ASN A 180 8.54 -1.61 10.67
N GLN A 181 8.97 -1.64 11.93
CA GLN A 181 8.95 -0.46 12.80
C GLN A 181 9.89 0.65 12.30
N LEU A 182 11.11 0.29 11.85
CA LEU A 182 12.06 1.24 11.27
C LEU A 182 11.51 1.87 9.98
N ALA A 183 10.87 1.08 9.12
CA ALA A 183 10.21 1.56 7.92
C ALA A 183 9.18 2.66 8.24
N VAL A 184 8.30 2.41 9.22
CA VAL A 184 7.30 3.41 9.66
C VAL A 184 7.97 4.69 10.17
N LEU A 185 9.04 4.58 10.96
CA LEU A 185 9.77 5.74 11.48
C LEU A 185 10.42 6.58 10.38
N ILE A 186 10.99 5.94 9.36
CA ILE A 186 11.53 6.64 8.19
C ILE A 186 10.42 7.42 7.48
N SER A 187 9.24 6.81 7.32
CA SER A 187 8.06 7.50 6.75
C SER A 187 7.77 8.78 7.51
N SER A 188 7.63 8.66 8.83
CA SER A 188 7.29 9.79 9.69
C SER A 188 8.35 10.89 9.61
N ALA A 189 9.63 10.53 9.64
CA ALA A 189 10.73 11.49 9.52
C ALA A 189 10.69 12.25 8.18
N ILE A 190 10.42 11.54 7.06
CA ILE A 190 10.27 12.16 5.74
C ILE A 190 9.13 13.17 5.70
N HIS A 191 7.96 12.83 6.24
CA HIS A 191 6.83 13.76 6.29
C HIS A 191 7.15 15.00 7.15
N ILE A 192 7.86 14.83 8.27
CA ILE A 192 8.30 15.95 9.12
C ILE A 192 9.25 16.88 8.35
N ILE A 193 10.22 16.31 7.62
CA ILE A 193 11.17 17.10 6.80
C ILE A 193 10.41 17.90 5.74
N LYS A 194 9.49 17.26 4.99
CA LYS A 194 8.68 17.95 3.97
C LYS A 194 7.76 19.02 4.56
N GLY A 195 7.14 18.75 5.71
CA GLY A 195 6.25 19.71 6.39
C GLY A 195 6.98 20.96 6.89
N ASN A 196 8.28 20.86 7.18
CA ASN A 196 9.10 22.02 7.53
C ASN A 196 9.52 22.85 6.31
N GLU A 197 9.64 22.24 5.12
CA GLU A 197 9.94 22.94 3.87
C GLU A 197 8.76 23.79 3.38
N THR A 198 7.52 23.35 3.60
CA THR A 198 6.31 24.13 3.23
C THR A 198 5.97 25.25 4.22
N GLY A 199 6.61 25.30 5.38
CA GLY A 199 6.44 26.36 6.40
C GLY A 199 7.36 27.57 6.25
N SER A 200 8.15 27.63 5.16
CA SER A 200 9.14 28.68 4.92
C SER A 200 8.90 29.42 3.59
N LEU A 201 7.69 29.91 3.35
CA LEU A 201 7.40 30.94 2.32
C LEU A 201 6.32 31.91 2.82
#